data_AF-A0A1G0RB46-F1
#
_entry.id   AF-A0A1G0RB46-F1
#
_cell.length_a   1.000
_cell.length_b   1.000
_cell.length_c   1.000
_cell.angle_alpha   90.00
_cell.angle_beta   90.00
_cell.angle_gamma   90.00
#
_symmetry.space_group_name_H-M   'P 1'
#
loop_
_entity.id
_entity.type
_entity.pdbx_description
1 polymer ?
#
loop_
_entity_poly.entity_id
_entity_poly.type
_entity_poly.pdbx_seq_one_letter_code
_entity_poly.pdbx_strand_id
1 'polypeptide(L)'
;MTTTEKKSSYELLEKYGACWTVLTAMEVDLMKKGVLIPTAILKELEVAHIKISSGCFSTCETHCSLSKIEGGLISIATKYGDDYLEHWYELLGQAMQGKVDLEKISNIPLLKPVETSCSFLECVC
;
A
#
# COMPACT_ATOMS: atom_id res chain seq x y z
N MET A 1 1.97 -27.92 7.46
CA MET A 1 1.75 -26.74 6.59
C MET A 1 2.05 -27.15 5.17
N THR A 2 1.02 -27.36 4.36
CA THR A 2 1.12 -27.84 2.99
C THR A 2 1.47 -26.69 2.04
N THR A 3 2.17 -27.00 0.94
CA THR A 3 2.71 -26.05 -0.04
C THR A 3 1.67 -25.09 -0.63
N THR A 4 0.38 -25.45 -0.59
CA THR A 4 -0.76 -24.68 -1.08
C THR A 4 -1.12 -23.49 -0.19
N GLU A 5 -0.99 -23.62 1.13
CA GLU A 5 -1.31 -22.54 2.09
C GLU A 5 -0.31 -21.38 1.97
N LYS A 6 0.98 -21.70 1.78
CA LYS A 6 2.05 -20.70 1.57
C LYS A 6 1.87 -19.86 0.31
N LYS A 7 1.34 -20.46 -0.76
CA LYS A 7 1.12 -19.76 -2.03
C LYS A 7 -0.01 -18.73 -1.90
N SER A 8 -1.10 -19.11 -1.26
CA SER A 8 -2.23 -18.21 -1.01
C SER A 8 -1.88 -17.03 -0.09
N SER A 9 -1.02 -17.23 0.92
CA SER A 9 -0.58 -16.14 1.81
C SER A 9 0.33 -15.14 1.10
N TYR A 10 1.16 -15.61 0.16
CA TYR A 10 2.07 -14.77 -0.61
C TYR A 10 1.31 -13.91 -1.63
N GLU A 11 0.36 -14.49 -2.36
CA GLU A 11 -0.50 -13.75 -3.29
C GLU A 11 -1.34 -12.67 -2.58
N LEU A 12 -1.76 -12.90 -1.34
CA LEU A 12 -2.46 -11.90 -0.52
C LEU A 12 -1.52 -10.76 -0.09
N LEU A 13 -0.29 -11.10 0.29
CA LEU A 13 0.74 -10.12 0.63
C LEU A 13 1.05 -9.20 -0.55
N GLU A 14 1.20 -9.76 -1.75
CA GLU A 14 1.43 -8.99 -2.98
C GLU A 14 0.27 -8.03 -3.26
N LYS A 15 -0.97 -8.50 -3.17
CA LYS A 15 -2.17 -7.66 -3.36
C LYS A 15 -2.24 -6.53 -2.35
N TYR A 16 -2.03 -6.81 -1.06
CA TYR A 16 -2.05 -5.78 -0.03
C TYR A 16 -0.89 -4.80 -0.15
N GLY A 17 0.31 -5.28 -0.51
CA GLY A 17 1.46 -4.42 -0.80
C GLY A 17 1.20 -3.50 -1.99
N ALA A 18 0.58 -4.01 -3.06
CA ALA A 18 0.19 -3.21 -4.22
C ALA A 18 -0.87 -2.15 -3.85
N CYS A 19 -1.91 -2.51 -3.09
CA CYS A 19 -2.92 -1.55 -2.63
C CYS A 19 -2.30 -0.46 -1.77
N TRP A 20 -1.47 -0.85 -0.80
CA TRP A 20 -0.75 0.09 0.05
C TRP A 20 0.08 1.06 -0.78
N THR A 21 0.78 0.57 -1.80
CA THR A 21 1.60 1.38 -2.68
C THR A 21 0.76 2.43 -3.43
N VAL A 22 -0.39 2.03 -3.99
CA VAL A 22 -1.31 2.96 -4.68
C VAL A 22 -1.86 4.03 -3.73
N LEU A 23 -2.14 3.67 -2.47
CA LEU A 23 -2.60 4.64 -1.47
C LEU A 23 -1.49 5.63 -1.08
N THR A 24 -0.27 5.16 -0.88
CA THR A 24 0.90 6.03 -0.65
C THR A 24 1.16 6.96 -1.83
N ALA A 25 1.03 6.43 -3.05
CA ALA A 25 1.13 7.20 -4.28
C ALA A 25 0.11 8.35 -4.34
N MET A 26 -1.14 8.06 -4.00
CA MET A 26 -2.22 9.05 -3.93
C MET A 26 -1.96 10.10 -2.85
N GLU A 27 -1.47 9.68 -1.68
CA GLU A 27 -1.07 10.58 -0.59
C GLU A 27 0.00 11.59 -1.05
N VAL A 28 1.07 11.11 -1.69
CA VAL A 28 2.13 11.96 -2.25
C VAL A 28 1.59 12.94 -3.29
N ASP A 29 0.74 12.48 -4.21
CA ASP A 29 0.17 13.35 -5.25
C ASP A 29 -0.71 14.46 -4.66
N LEU A 30 -1.54 14.11 -3.67
CA LEU A 30 -2.33 15.09 -2.92
C LEU A 30 -1.44 16.09 -2.17
N MET A 31 -0.37 15.64 -1.54
CA MET A 31 0.59 16.54 -0.87
C MET A 31 1.28 17.48 -1.88
N LYS A 32 1.68 16.99 -3.05
CA LYS A 32 2.26 17.82 -4.14
C LYS A 32 1.29 18.89 -4.63
N LYS A 33 -0.02 18.62 -4.60
CA LYS A 33 -1.08 19.60 -4.90
C LYS A 33 -1.38 20.55 -3.72
N GLY A 34 -0.58 20.51 -2.65
CA GLY A 34 -0.73 21.38 -1.48
C GLY A 34 -1.84 20.96 -0.51
N VAL A 35 -2.30 19.71 -0.58
CA VAL A 35 -3.33 19.20 0.31
C VAL A 35 -2.71 18.74 1.63
N LEU A 36 -3.26 19.22 2.74
CA LEU A 36 -2.92 18.72 4.07
C LEU A 36 -3.65 17.41 4.32
N ILE A 37 -2.89 16.32 4.43
CA ILE A 37 -3.41 15.01 4.80
C ILE A 37 -3.43 14.90 6.33
N PRO A 38 -4.57 14.52 6.94
CA PRO A 38 -4.65 14.30 8.39
C PRO A 38 -3.59 13.31 8.87
N THR A 39 -2.89 13.66 9.96
CA THR A 39 -1.84 12.82 10.56
C THR A 39 -2.34 11.42 10.95
N ALA A 40 -3.64 11.27 11.24
CA ALA A 40 -4.24 9.97 11.49
C ALA A 40 -4.12 9.02 10.28
N ILE A 41 -4.38 9.52 9.07
CA ILE A 41 -4.27 8.73 7.83
C ILE A 41 -2.81 8.36 7.56
N LEU A 42 -1.89 9.29 7.76
CA LEU A 42 -0.44 9.05 7.59
C LEU A 42 0.06 7.94 8.53
N LYS A 43 -0.38 7.97 9.79
CA LYS A 43 -0.05 6.92 10.76
C LYS A 43 -0.66 5.58 10.40
N GLU A 44 -1.91 5.56 9.92
CA GLU A 44 -2.54 4.31 9.46
C GLU A 44 -1.81 3.72 8.25
N LEU A 45 -1.35 4.54 7.31
CA LEU A 45 -0.48 4.14 6.19
C LEU A 45 0.81 3.49 6.66
N GLU A 46 1.50 4.09 7.62
CA GLU A 46 2.74 3.55 8.19
C GLU A 46 2.49 2.22 8.91
N VAL A 47 1.44 2.13 9.73
CA VAL A 47 1.08 0.90 10.44
C VAL A 47 0.70 -0.21 9.46
N ALA A 48 -0.06 0.11 8.40
CA ALA A 48 -0.39 -0.85 7.36
C ALA A 48 0.86 -1.39 6.67
N HIS A 49 1.84 -0.53 6.35
CA HIS A 49 3.13 -0.94 5.78
C HIS A 49 3.88 -1.93 6.68
N ILE A 50 3.97 -1.63 7.98
CA ILE A 50 4.64 -2.49 8.96
C ILE A 50 3.94 -3.85 9.06
N LYS A 51 2.60 -3.88 9.08
CA LYS A 51 1.83 -5.13 9.11
C LYS A 51 2.05 -5.98 7.86
N ILE A 52 2.04 -5.37 6.69
CA ILE A 52 2.24 -6.06 5.41
C ILE A 52 3.68 -6.58 5.31
N SER A 53 4.67 -5.72 5.56
CA SER A 53 6.10 -6.07 5.46
C SER A 53 6.54 -7.15 6.46
N SER A 54 5.98 -7.15 7.68
CA SER A 54 6.29 -8.17 8.68
C SER A 54 5.64 -9.53 8.41
N GLY A 55 4.65 -9.61 7.51
CA GLY A 55 3.91 -10.84 7.23
C GLY A 55 3.04 -11.35 8.40
N CYS A 56 3.02 -10.65 9.53
CA CYS A 56 2.29 -11.02 10.73
C CYS A 56 1.01 -10.19 10.84
N PHE A 57 -0.04 -10.63 10.12
CA PHE A 57 -1.29 -9.90 10.08
C PHE A 57 -2.51 -10.83 9.90
N SER A 58 -3.65 -10.37 10.40
CA SER A 58 -4.96 -10.90 10.02
C SER A 58 -5.38 -10.26 8.70
N THR A 59 -5.82 -11.08 7.74
CA THR A 59 -6.30 -10.60 6.43
C THR A 59 -7.45 -9.60 6.58
N CYS A 60 -8.36 -9.84 7.53
CA CYS A 60 -9.48 -8.96 7.84
C CYS A 60 -9.00 -7.61 8.39
N GLU A 61 -8.00 -7.62 9.28
CA GLU A 61 -7.46 -6.39 9.84
C GLU A 61 -6.75 -5.54 8.80
N THR A 62 -5.89 -6.15 7.99
CA THR A 62 -5.15 -5.42 6.93
C THR A 62 -6.11 -4.85 5.91
N HIS A 63 -7.12 -5.61 5.49
CA HIS A 63 -8.16 -5.11 4.59
C HIS A 63 -8.93 -3.93 5.21
N CYS A 64 -9.40 -4.07 6.46
CA CYS A 64 -10.09 -2.98 7.16
C CYS A 64 -9.24 -1.71 7.28
N SER A 65 -7.94 -1.86 7.57
CA SER A 65 -7.01 -0.73 7.63
C SER A 65 -6.85 -0.06 6.28
N LEU A 66 -6.61 -0.82 5.21
CA LEU A 66 -6.46 -0.27 3.86
C LEU A 66 -7.75 0.43 3.38
N SER A 67 -8.93 -0.14 3.63
CA SER A 67 -10.21 0.48 3.26
C SER A 67 -10.49 1.79 4.01
N LYS A 68 -10.05 1.91 5.28
CA LYS A 68 -10.17 3.16 6.05
C LYS A 68 -9.28 4.26 5.46
N ILE A 69 -8.03 3.91 5.13
CA ILE A 69 -7.08 4.83 4.48
C ILE A 69 -7.62 5.27 3.13
N GLU A 70 -8.09 4.32 2.31
CA GLU A 70 -8.70 4.57 1.00
C GLU A 70 -9.87 5.55 1.11
N GLY A 71 -10.84 5.27 1.98
CA GLY A 71 -11.99 6.17 2.19
C GLY A 71 -11.57 7.56 2.65
N GLY A 72 -10.55 7.66 3.49
CA GLY A 72 -9.99 8.94 3.93
C GLY A 72 -9.35 9.74 2.79
N LEU A 73 -8.50 9.09 1.99
CA LEU A 73 -7.82 9.75 0.86
C LEU A 73 -8.80 10.12 -0.25
N ILE A 74 -9.76 9.24 -0.59
CA ILE A 74 -10.83 9.53 -1.56
C ILE A 74 -11.64 10.73 -1.10
N SER A 75 -12.09 10.75 0.16
CA SER A 75 -12.89 11.85 0.71
C SER A 75 -12.18 13.20 0.52
N ILE A 76 -10.86 13.23 0.77
CA ILE A 76 -10.02 14.42 0.56
C ILE A 76 -9.87 14.76 -0.93
N ALA A 77 -9.75 13.74 -1.78
CA ALA A 77 -9.53 13.86 -3.21
C ALA A 77 -10.78 14.23 -4.02
N THR A 78 -12.00 14.04 -3.47
CA THR A 78 -13.27 14.41 -4.14
C THR A 78 -13.29 15.84 -4.69
N LYS A 79 -12.56 16.76 -4.05
CA LYS A 79 -12.42 18.15 -4.49
C LYS A 79 -11.76 18.33 -5.87
N TYR A 80 -11.06 17.32 -6.38
CA TYR A 80 -10.42 17.33 -7.70
C TYR A 80 -11.30 16.73 -8.81
N GLY A 81 -12.51 16.29 -8.46
CA GLY A 81 -13.48 15.74 -9.40
C GLY A 81 -13.29 14.25 -9.69
N ASP A 82 -14.26 13.70 -10.41
CA ASP A 82 -14.36 12.27 -10.68
C ASP A 82 -13.23 11.77 -11.60
N ASP A 83 -12.83 12.58 -12.59
CA ASP A 83 -11.73 12.26 -13.52
C ASP A 83 -10.40 11.99 -12.77
N TYR A 84 -10.15 12.71 -11.67
CA TYR A 84 -8.98 12.48 -10.83
C TYR A 84 -9.08 11.14 -10.10
N LEU A 85 -10.26 10.84 -9.56
CA LEU A 85 -10.50 9.63 -8.77
C LEU A 85 -10.55 8.36 -9.63
N GLU A 86 -11.06 8.45 -10.85
CA GLU A 86 -11.17 7.32 -11.78
C GLU A 86 -9.82 6.61 -11.98
N HIS A 87 -8.75 7.40 -12.16
CA HIS A 87 -7.40 6.86 -12.28
C HIS A 87 -6.97 6.05 -11.04
N TRP A 88 -7.25 6.55 -9.84
CA TRP A 88 -6.89 5.86 -8.59
C TRP A 88 -7.74 4.61 -8.35
N TYR A 89 -9.03 4.65 -8.69
CA TYR A 89 -9.89 3.48 -8.64
C TYR A 89 -9.43 2.38 -9.58
N GLU A 90 -8.98 2.73 -10.79
CA GLU A 90 -8.45 1.76 -11.73
C GLU A 90 -7.20 1.07 -11.16
N LEU A 91 -6.25 1.85 -10.62
CA LEU A 91 -5.03 1.31 -10.01
C LEU A 91 -5.31 0.44 -8.78
N LEU A 92 -6.23 0.84 -7.89
CA LEU A 92 -6.65 0.03 -6.74
C LEU A 92 -7.35 -1.26 -7.19
N GLY A 93 -8.19 -1.19 -8.22
CA GLY A 93 -8.84 -2.34 -8.82
C GLY A 93 -7.83 -3.34 -9.40
N GLN A 94 -6.82 -2.84 -10.11
CA GLN A 94 -5.70 -3.66 -10.60
C GLN A 94 -4.92 -4.29 -9.44
N ALA A 95 -4.73 -3.54 -8.33
CA ALA A 95 -3.97 -3.99 -7.17
C ALA A 95 -4.63 -5.19 -6.49
N MET A 96 -5.93 -5.10 -6.25
CA MET A 96 -6.72 -6.18 -5.68
C MET A 96 -6.81 -7.42 -6.59
N GLN A 97 -6.72 -7.22 -7.91
CA GLN A 97 -6.68 -8.33 -8.87
C GLN A 97 -5.30 -9.00 -8.96
N GLY A 98 -4.25 -8.44 -8.32
CA GLY A 98 -2.87 -8.92 -8.48
C GLY A 98 -2.32 -8.66 -9.89
N LYS A 99 -2.85 -7.66 -10.60
CA LYS A 99 -2.47 -7.29 -11.98
C LYS A 99 -1.80 -5.91 -12.05
N VAL A 100 -1.33 -5.39 -10.91
CA VAL A 100 -0.66 -4.10 -10.91
C VAL A 100 0.64 -4.19 -11.66
N ASP A 101 0.70 -3.40 -12.72
CA ASP A 101 1.94 -3.04 -13.36
C ASP A 101 2.68 -2.03 -12.47
N LEU A 102 3.57 -2.54 -11.63
CA LEU A 102 4.40 -1.72 -10.74
C LEU A 102 5.26 -0.72 -11.54
N GLU A 103 5.50 -0.93 -12.84
CA GLU A 103 6.21 0.03 -13.68
C GLU A 103 5.40 1.31 -13.90
N LYS A 104 4.06 1.23 -13.97
CA LYS A 104 3.20 2.44 -13.99
C LYS A 104 3.26 3.22 -12.68
N ILE A 105 3.55 2.54 -11.57
CA ILE A 105 3.69 3.12 -10.23
C ILE A 105 5.14 3.57 -9.97
N SER A 106 6.12 3.06 -10.70
CA SER A 106 7.56 3.32 -10.49
C SER A 106 8.00 4.76 -10.77
N ASN A 107 7.12 5.62 -11.30
CA ASN A 107 7.31 7.07 -11.31
C ASN A 107 7.10 7.74 -9.92
N ILE A 108 6.89 6.94 -8.88
CA ILE A 108 6.63 7.38 -7.51
C ILE A 108 7.85 7.04 -6.63
N PRO A 109 8.61 8.05 -6.17
CA PRO A 109 9.96 7.87 -5.60
C PRO A 109 10.09 7.02 -4.31
N LEU A 110 9.00 6.47 -3.77
CA LEU A 110 8.97 5.75 -2.49
C LEU A 110 9.15 4.22 -2.62
N LEU A 111 9.21 3.68 -3.84
CA LEU A 111 9.41 2.25 -4.09
C LEU A 111 10.86 1.87 -4.41
N LYS A 112 11.87 2.64 -3.98
CA LYS A 112 13.21 2.04 -3.95
C LYS A 112 13.18 0.97 -2.85
N PRO A 113 13.34 -0.33 -3.15
CA PRO A 113 13.58 -1.30 -2.11
C PRO A 113 14.77 -0.77 -1.32
N VAL A 114 14.56 -0.44 -0.05
CA VAL A 114 15.69 -0.33 0.86
C VAL A 114 16.16 -1.76 0.98
N GLU A 115 17.17 -2.13 0.21
CA GLU A 115 17.99 -3.29 0.50
C GLU A 115 18.67 -3.01 1.84
N THR A 116 17.93 -3.19 2.94
CA THR A 116 18.56 -3.42 4.22
C THR A 116 19.21 -4.79 4.07
N SER A 117 20.48 -4.77 3.68
CA SER A 117 21.36 -5.91 3.87
C SER A 117 21.21 -6.33 5.33
N CYS A 118 20.52 -7.45 5.57
CA CYS A 118 20.49 -8.14 6.87
C CYS A 118 21.87 -8.71 7.24
N SER A 119 22.96 -8.04 6.87
CA SER A 119 24.32 -8.28 7.36
C SER A 119 24.58 -7.57 8.69
N PHE A 120 23.69 -6.68 9.16
CA PHE A 120 23.92 -5.94 10.41
C PHE A 120 23.66 -6.77 11.68
N LEU A 121 23.02 -7.94 11.56
CA LEU A 121 22.89 -8.90 12.64
C LEU A 121 23.22 -10.29 12.10
N GLU A 122 24.50 -10.54 11.84
CA GLU A 122 25.00 -11.91 11.91
C GLU A 122 24.68 -12.44 13.32
N CYS A 123 23.68 -13.33 13.41
CA CYS A 123 23.52 -14.17 14.58
C CYS A 123 24.81 -14.98 14.73
N VAL A 124 25.68 -14.56 15.65
CA VAL A 124 26.76 -15.40 16.15
C VAL A 124 26.11 -16.38 17.12
N CYS A 125 25.85 -17.60 16.64
CA CYS A 125 25.56 -18.75 17.49
C CYS A 125 26.86 -19.38 17.96
#